data_AF-A0A9P3LD99-F1
#
_entry.id   AF-A0A9P3LD99-F1
#
_cell.length_a   1.000
_cell.length_b   1.000
_cell.length_c   1.000
_cell.angle_alpha   90.00
_cell.angle_beta   90.00
_cell.angle_gamma   90.00
#
_symmetry.space_group_name_H-M   'P 1'
#
loop_
_entity.id
_entity.type
_entity.pdbx_description
1 polymer ?
#
loop_
_entity_poly.entity_id
_entity_poly.type
_entity_poly.pdbx_seq_one_letter_code
_entity_poly.pdbx_strand_id
1 'polypeptide(L)'
;MPTATIDDRGTEIYYIDSGPPPHMLIYTTIVITHGLIVNGAAYERTLPVAGRYGLRIIAMNNRDYRGSTPYTDEELADFVDLDIEVQAAAVRRWGRETACFLRFVCETLGVPPARDGAGGVALMAEGVGNTSVFAMLGDARTMGAELSAALAPYLRKVLLFDSSSPTYGIYPDTSLTFPIADEDLPIESTADAFVTWSSAFYVPWPSVASITTKALPTHAKPLLVTPSLRRLPMEDVERMTDFSVTTRSALVMTVAVEVMQRHARCAFMDANAVLPDVEMVAMWCDSAVWVAVWGAKVVDGFMKEQSELGKRKRSIELVKIENSNHFPHLEEPEKLVHLLAKYSRPNTSYKT
;
A
#
# COMPACT_ATOMS: atom_id res chain seq x y z
N MET A 1 8.82 -16.78 -14.00
CA MET A 1 8.53 -15.83 -12.89
C MET A 1 8.12 -16.65 -11.68
N PRO A 2 8.64 -16.34 -10.48
CA PRO A 2 8.50 -17.20 -9.31
C PRO A 2 7.16 -17.02 -8.57
N THR A 3 6.76 -18.05 -7.83
CA THR A 3 5.68 -18.01 -6.82
C THR A 3 6.27 -18.28 -5.43
N ALA A 4 5.61 -17.76 -4.40
CA ALA A 4 5.93 -17.97 -3.00
C ALA A 4 4.78 -18.71 -2.33
N THR A 5 5.04 -19.88 -1.74
CA THR A 5 4.05 -20.57 -0.90
C THR A 5 4.08 -19.98 0.51
N ILE A 6 3.01 -19.31 0.93
CA ILE A 6 3.00 -18.49 2.15
C ILE A 6 2.33 -19.15 3.37
N ASP A 7 1.63 -20.26 3.17
CA ASP A 7 1.01 -21.05 4.24
C ASP A 7 1.02 -22.57 3.95
N ASP A 8 0.60 -23.37 4.93
CA ASP A 8 0.51 -24.82 4.87
C ASP A 8 -0.65 -25.33 4.00
N ARG A 9 -1.55 -24.43 3.59
CA ARG A 9 -2.65 -24.71 2.66
C ARG A 9 -2.24 -24.63 1.20
N GLY A 10 -0.98 -24.25 0.94
CA GLY A 10 -0.46 -24.13 -0.42
C GLY A 10 -0.83 -22.81 -1.10
N THR A 11 -1.18 -21.77 -0.35
CA THR A 11 -1.47 -20.46 -0.94
C THR A 11 -0.22 -19.90 -1.61
N GLU A 12 -0.30 -19.68 -2.92
CA GLU A 12 0.78 -19.14 -3.74
C GLU A 12 0.59 -17.65 -4.01
N ILE A 13 1.66 -16.88 -3.82
CA ILE A 13 1.77 -15.47 -4.17
C ILE A 13 2.80 -15.31 -5.28
N TYR A 14 2.37 -14.82 -6.43
CA TYR A 14 3.25 -14.44 -7.52
C TYR A 14 4.03 -13.18 -7.17
N TYR A 15 5.27 -13.09 -7.65
CA TYR A 15 6.05 -11.86 -7.51
C TYR A 15 7.06 -11.68 -8.65
N ILE A 16 7.48 -10.42 -8.82
CA ILE A 16 8.63 -10.02 -9.64
C ILE A 16 9.73 -9.49 -8.72
N ASP A 17 10.97 -9.68 -9.12
CA ASP A 17 12.14 -9.40 -8.28
C ASP A 17 13.28 -8.84 -9.13
N SER A 18 13.83 -7.69 -8.73
CA SER A 18 15.02 -7.11 -9.38
C SER A 18 16.28 -7.94 -9.19
N GLY A 19 16.25 -8.86 -8.22
CA GLY A 19 17.43 -9.49 -7.65
C GLY A 19 18.19 -8.55 -6.72
N PRO A 20 19.15 -9.10 -5.94
CA PRO A 20 20.02 -8.30 -5.09
C PRO A 20 20.87 -7.33 -5.94
N PRO A 21 21.17 -6.13 -5.44
CA PRO A 21 22.07 -5.21 -6.11
C PRO A 21 23.47 -5.84 -6.29
N PRO A 22 24.09 -5.70 -7.49
CA PRO A 22 25.40 -6.27 -7.75
C PRO A 22 26.45 -5.74 -6.76
N HIS A 23 27.34 -6.63 -6.30
CA HIS A 23 28.50 -6.29 -5.46
C HIS A 23 28.17 -5.69 -4.07
N MET A 24 26.91 -5.73 -3.62
CA MET A 24 26.51 -5.29 -2.28
C MET A 24 26.08 -6.49 -1.42
N LEU A 25 26.80 -6.71 -0.33
CA LEU A 25 26.47 -7.78 0.64
C LEU A 25 25.33 -7.37 1.58
N ILE A 26 25.17 -6.07 1.82
CA ILE A 26 24.12 -5.52 2.68
C ILE A 26 23.39 -4.44 1.90
N TYR A 27 22.08 -4.60 1.76
CA TYR A 27 21.20 -3.73 0.97
C TYR A 27 19.81 -3.71 1.58
N THR A 28 19.03 -2.67 1.31
CA THR A 28 17.63 -2.62 1.72
C THR A 28 16.76 -3.28 0.66
N THR A 29 15.84 -4.14 1.09
CA THR A 29 14.82 -4.73 0.22
C THR A 29 13.52 -3.94 0.36
N ILE A 30 12.97 -3.46 -0.76
CA ILE A 30 11.62 -2.93 -0.82
C ILE A 30 10.70 -4.04 -1.29
N VAL A 31 9.74 -4.40 -0.46
CA VAL A 31 8.62 -5.25 -0.87
C VAL A 31 7.43 -4.36 -1.18
N ILE A 32 6.78 -4.54 -2.32
CA ILE A 32 5.67 -3.72 -2.77
C ILE A 32 4.40 -4.57 -2.85
N THR A 33 3.34 -4.13 -2.15
CA THR A 33 1.96 -4.57 -2.39
C THR A 33 1.19 -3.47 -3.11
N HIS A 34 0.56 -3.83 -4.22
CA HIS A 34 -0.15 -2.90 -5.10
C HIS A 34 -1.55 -2.55 -4.59
N GLY A 35 -2.16 -1.55 -5.23
CA GLY A 35 -3.53 -1.14 -5.01
C GLY A 35 -4.57 -2.00 -5.75
N LEU A 36 -5.73 -1.40 -6.05
CA LEU A 36 -6.87 -2.07 -6.65
C LEU A 36 -6.72 -2.13 -8.18
N ILE A 37 -7.14 -3.24 -8.80
CA ILE A 37 -7.13 -3.51 -10.26
C ILE A 37 -5.72 -3.59 -10.86
N VAL A 38 -4.78 -2.76 -10.43
CA VAL A 38 -3.38 -2.79 -10.86
C VAL A 38 -2.61 -3.85 -10.08
N ASN A 39 -1.63 -4.50 -10.70
CA ASN A 39 -0.83 -5.56 -10.10
C ASN A 39 0.68 -5.22 -10.08
N GLY A 40 1.51 -6.13 -9.57
CA GLY A 40 2.95 -5.96 -9.44
C GLY A 40 3.68 -5.67 -10.76
N ALA A 41 3.11 -6.05 -11.90
CA ALA A 41 3.71 -5.81 -13.22
C ALA A 41 3.79 -4.32 -13.59
N ALA A 42 3.02 -3.45 -12.92
CA ALA A 42 3.14 -1.99 -13.04
C ALA A 42 4.51 -1.47 -12.54
N TYR A 43 5.15 -2.19 -11.62
CA TYR A 43 6.42 -1.80 -11.02
C TYR A 43 7.64 -2.26 -11.80
N GLU A 44 7.49 -2.98 -12.92
CA GLU A 44 8.61 -3.52 -13.70
C GLU A 44 9.62 -2.45 -14.11
N ARG A 45 9.17 -1.22 -14.42
CA ARG A 45 10.04 -0.11 -14.81
C ARG A 45 10.99 0.35 -13.69
N THR A 46 10.67 0.01 -12.44
CA THR A 46 11.51 0.33 -11.26
C THR A 46 12.64 -0.69 -11.06
N LEU A 47 12.48 -1.94 -11.51
CA LEU A 47 13.44 -3.01 -11.24
C LEU A 47 14.83 -2.74 -11.83
N PRO A 48 14.99 -2.31 -13.10
CA PRO A 48 16.32 -2.11 -13.70
C PRO A 48 17.14 -0.99 -13.06
N VAL A 49 16.49 -0.04 -12.37
CA VAL A 49 17.17 1.10 -11.73
C VAL A 49 17.38 0.90 -10.23
N ALA A 50 16.71 -0.06 -9.60
CA ALA A 50 16.81 -0.36 -8.16
C ALA A 50 18.26 -0.51 -7.68
N GLY A 51 19.07 -1.29 -8.41
CA GLY A 51 20.45 -1.59 -8.03
C GLY A 51 21.35 -0.35 -7.94
N ARG A 52 21.09 0.70 -8.73
CA ARG A 52 21.85 1.97 -8.69
C ARG A 52 21.72 2.69 -7.36
N TYR A 53 20.62 2.45 -6.64
CA TYR A 53 20.34 3.04 -5.34
C TYR A 53 20.57 2.04 -4.19
N GLY A 54 21.22 0.91 -4.46
CA GLY A 54 21.48 -0.12 -3.45
C GLY A 54 20.21 -0.75 -2.91
N LEU A 55 19.18 -0.85 -3.75
CA LEU A 55 17.91 -1.50 -3.42
C LEU A 55 17.77 -2.82 -4.18
N ARG A 56 17.09 -3.76 -3.53
CA ARG A 56 16.35 -4.85 -4.19
C ARG A 56 14.87 -4.49 -4.14
N ILE A 57 14.16 -4.57 -5.25
CA ILE A 57 12.71 -4.35 -5.31
C ILE A 57 12.03 -5.67 -5.64
N ILE A 58 11.04 -6.03 -4.82
CA ILE A 58 10.17 -7.19 -5.01
C ILE A 58 8.74 -6.68 -5.03
N ALA A 59 8.01 -6.88 -6.12
CA ALA A 59 6.58 -6.54 -6.18
C ALA A 59 5.76 -7.82 -6.24
N MET A 60 4.86 -8.00 -5.27
CA MET A 60 3.97 -9.16 -5.19
C MET A 60 2.64 -8.86 -5.85
N ASN A 61 1.98 -9.90 -6.36
CA ASN A 61 0.57 -9.87 -6.70
C ASN A 61 -0.24 -10.39 -5.52
N ASN A 62 -1.18 -9.59 -5.00
CA ASN A 62 -2.10 -10.05 -3.97
C ASN A 62 -2.89 -11.30 -4.44
N ARG A 63 -3.49 -12.06 -3.52
CA ARG A 63 -4.44 -13.12 -3.91
C ARG A 63 -5.52 -12.56 -4.83
N ASP A 64 -6.04 -13.41 -5.71
CA ASP A 64 -7.04 -13.05 -6.74
C ASP A 64 -6.52 -12.18 -7.90
N TYR A 65 -5.23 -11.83 -7.89
CA TYR A 65 -4.53 -11.22 -9.03
C TYR A 65 -3.72 -12.27 -9.80
N ARG A 66 -3.34 -11.93 -11.03
CA ARG A 66 -2.69 -12.85 -11.96
C ARG A 66 -1.49 -13.58 -11.35
N GLY A 67 -1.47 -14.90 -11.50
CA GLY A 67 -0.38 -15.76 -11.03
C GLY A 67 -0.42 -16.09 -9.53
N SER A 68 -1.23 -15.38 -8.74
CA SER A 68 -1.46 -15.70 -7.32
C SER A 68 -2.71 -16.56 -7.16
N THR A 69 -2.81 -17.24 -6.02
CA THR A 69 -3.98 -18.07 -5.68
C THR A 69 -5.23 -17.20 -5.54
N PRO A 70 -6.34 -17.52 -6.23
CA PRO A 70 -7.59 -16.80 -6.07
C PRO A 70 -8.21 -17.01 -4.69
N TYR A 71 -9.08 -16.09 -4.27
CA TYR A 71 -9.97 -16.34 -3.13
C TYR A 71 -11.08 -17.32 -3.53
N THR A 72 -11.53 -18.15 -2.58
CA THR A 72 -12.79 -18.88 -2.77
C THR A 72 -13.98 -17.93 -2.62
N ASP A 73 -15.16 -18.35 -3.08
CA ASP A 73 -16.36 -17.53 -2.96
C ASP A 73 -16.75 -17.33 -1.50
N GLU A 74 -16.50 -18.30 -0.63
CA GLU A 74 -16.69 -18.17 0.82
C GLU A 74 -15.75 -17.13 1.43
N GLU A 75 -14.48 -17.11 1.02
CA GLU A 75 -13.53 -16.10 1.50
C GLU A 75 -13.88 -14.69 1.01
N LEU A 76 -14.45 -14.57 -0.19
CA LEU A 76 -14.94 -13.29 -0.70
C LEU A 76 -16.21 -12.82 0.02
N ALA A 77 -17.10 -13.75 0.37
CA ALA A 77 -18.32 -13.44 1.11
C ALA A 77 -18.02 -12.81 2.48
N ASP A 78 -16.91 -13.19 3.13
CA ASP A 78 -16.51 -12.62 4.42
C ASP A 78 -16.33 -11.08 4.37
N PHE A 79 -15.98 -10.49 3.22
CA PHE A 79 -15.81 -9.02 3.09
C PHE A 79 -17.12 -8.24 3.12
N VAL A 80 -18.25 -8.90 2.80
CA VAL A 80 -19.58 -8.30 2.75
C VAL A 80 -20.55 -8.90 3.78
N ASP A 81 -20.04 -9.72 4.69
CA ASP A 81 -20.86 -10.33 5.73
C ASP A 81 -21.52 -9.25 6.62
N LEU A 82 -22.69 -9.53 7.18
CA LEU A 82 -23.38 -8.59 8.07
C LEU A 82 -22.70 -8.48 9.44
N ASP A 83 -21.90 -9.46 9.84
CA ASP A 83 -21.09 -9.44 11.05
C ASP A 83 -19.74 -8.75 10.81
N ILE A 84 -19.56 -7.61 11.49
CA ILE A 84 -18.34 -6.82 11.42
C ILE A 84 -17.08 -7.58 11.89
N GLU A 85 -17.21 -8.58 12.77
CA GLU A 85 -16.05 -9.36 13.21
C GLU A 85 -15.63 -10.41 12.18
N VAL A 86 -16.56 -10.88 11.33
CA VAL A 86 -16.27 -11.69 10.13
C VAL A 86 -15.53 -10.83 9.10
N GLN A 87 -16.03 -9.62 8.81
CA GLN A 87 -15.31 -8.68 7.94
C GLN A 87 -13.92 -8.33 8.48
N ALA A 88 -13.81 -8.10 9.80
CA ALA A 88 -12.51 -7.86 10.43
C ALA A 88 -11.59 -9.10 10.31
N ALA A 89 -12.13 -10.33 10.32
CA ALA A 89 -11.34 -11.53 10.07
C ALA A 89 -10.83 -11.58 8.62
N ALA A 90 -11.65 -11.18 7.64
CA ALA A 90 -11.23 -11.07 6.25
C ALA A 90 -10.09 -10.05 6.06
N VAL A 91 -10.21 -8.87 6.68
CA VAL A 91 -9.15 -7.84 6.66
C VAL A 91 -7.87 -8.34 7.34
N ARG A 92 -7.99 -9.04 8.49
CA ARG A 92 -6.84 -9.69 9.14
C ARG A 92 -6.20 -10.76 8.26
N ARG A 93 -6.98 -11.55 7.52
CA ARG A 93 -6.47 -12.56 6.59
C ARG A 93 -5.54 -11.93 5.57
N TRP A 94 -5.97 -10.84 4.93
CA TRP A 94 -5.14 -10.13 3.96
C TRP A 94 -3.85 -9.57 4.58
N GLY A 95 -3.94 -8.95 5.77
CA GLY A 95 -2.75 -8.49 6.51
C GLY A 95 -1.78 -9.63 6.84
N ARG A 96 -2.30 -10.80 7.22
CA ARG A 96 -1.51 -12.00 7.52
C ARG A 96 -0.84 -12.56 6.27
N GLU A 97 -1.53 -12.59 5.13
CA GLU A 97 -0.97 -13.05 3.87
C GLU A 97 0.21 -12.17 3.42
N THR A 98 0.07 -10.83 3.54
CA THR A 98 1.20 -9.91 3.32
C THR A 98 2.37 -10.20 4.27
N ALA A 99 2.11 -10.42 5.56
CA ALA A 99 3.15 -10.73 6.53
C ALA A 99 3.85 -12.07 6.26
N CYS A 100 3.10 -13.10 5.87
CA CYS A 100 3.66 -14.39 5.49
C CYS A 100 4.54 -14.27 4.23
N PHE A 101 4.13 -13.45 3.25
CA PHE A 101 4.98 -13.14 2.11
C PHE A 101 6.28 -12.41 2.52
N LEU A 102 6.20 -11.45 3.44
CA LEU A 102 7.40 -10.82 4.00
C LEU A 102 8.33 -11.84 4.67
N ARG A 103 7.77 -12.81 5.41
CA ARG A 103 8.56 -13.89 6.03
C ARG A 103 9.27 -14.73 4.96
N PHE A 104 8.55 -15.13 3.91
CA PHE A 104 9.13 -15.84 2.78
C PHE A 104 10.30 -15.06 2.16
N VAL A 105 10.12 -13.75 1.91
CA VAL A 105 11.18 -12.88 1.41
C VAL A 105 12.40 -12.88 2.34
N CYS A 106 12.19 -12.76 3.65
CA CYS A 106 13.28 -12.71 4.62
C CYS A 106 14.04 -14.04 4.70
N GLU A 107 13.31 -15.14 4.90
CA GLU A 107 13.88 -16.45 5.23
C GLU A 107 14.30 -17.26 4.01
N THR A 108 13.51 -17.22 2.93
CA THR A 108 13.72 -18.06 1.74
C THR A 108 14.53 -17.32 0.69
N LEU A 109 14.27 -16.02 0.47
CA LEU A 109 15.01 -15.22 -0.51
C LEU A 109 16.28 -14.57 0.04
N GLY A 110 16.60 -14.81 1.32
CA GLY A 110 17.87 -14.48 1.94
C GLY A 110 18.14 -12.99 2.07
N VAL A 111 17.17 -12.22 2.59
CA VAL A 111 17.38 -10.79 2.87
C VAL A 111 18.26 -10.64 4.11
N PRO A 112 19.30 -9.77 4.10
CA PRO A 112 20.09 -9.52 5.31
C PRO A 112 19.24 -8.83 6.38
N PRO A 113 19.31 -9.26 7.66
CA PRO A 113 18.66 -8.55 8.77
C PRO A 113 19.13 -7.10 8.86
N ALA A 114 18.30 -6.24 9.46
CA ALA A 114 18.68 -4.86 9.68
C ALA A 114 19.75 -4.77 10.78
N ARG A 115 20.91 -4.18 10.46
CA ARG A 115 22.02 -3.95 11.40
C ARG A 115 22.71 -2.63 11.11
N ASP A 116 23.00 -1.85 12.15
CA ASP A 116 23.84 -0.63 12.09
C ASP A 116 23.51 0.33 10.94
N GLY A 117 22.23 0.50 10.65
CA GLY A 117 21.77 1.43 9.61
C GLY A 117 21.65 0.84 8.20
N ALA A 118 21.93 -0.45 8.02
CA ALA A 118 21.91 -1.14 6.73
C ALA A 118 21.09 -2.44 6.80
N GLY A 119 20.72 -2.99 5.64
CA GLY A 119 19.95 -4.23 5.56
C GLY A 119 18.45 -4.03 5.80
N GLY A 120 17.74 -5.15 5.96
CA GLY A 120 16.33 -5.19 6.31
C GLY A 120 15.37 -4.99 5.14
N VAL A 121 14.09 -4.93 5.51
CA VAL A 121 12.95 -4.78 4.61
C VAL A 121 12.20 -3.49 4.93
N ALA A 122 11.79 -2.78 3.88
CA ALA A 122 10.70 -1.83 3.94
C ALA A 122 9.53 -2.33 3.09
N LEU A 123 8.32 -2.35 3.66
CA LEU A 123 7.11 -2.69 2.93
C LEU A 123 6.48 -1.40 2.39
N MET A 124 6.36 -1.26 1.08
CA MET A 124 5.55 -0.23 0.44
C MET A 124 4.17 -0.80 0.12
N ALA A 125 3.13 -0.08 0.51
CA ALA A 125 1.75 -0.43 0.16
C ALA A 125 1.09 0.74 -0.58
N GLU A 126 0.55 0.47 -1.77
CA GLU A 126 -0.08 1.48 -2.62
C GLU A 126 -1.59 1.50 -2.45
N GLY A 127 -2.20 2.70 -2.33
CA GLY A 127 -3.65 2.86 -2.44
C GLY A 127 -4.41 2.00 -1.43
N VAL A 128 -5.27 1.09 -1.91
CA VAL A 128 -6.02 0.14 -1.07
C VAL A 128 -5.14 -0.93 -0.42
N GLY A 129 -3.96 -1.23 -0.98
CA GLY A 129 -3.01 -2.19 -0.40
C GLY A 129 -2.59 -1.81 1.02
N ASN A 130 -2.73 -0.53 1.40
CA ASN A 130 -2.50 -0.06 2.77
C ASN A 130 -3.41 -0.71 3.81
N THR A 131 -4.58 -1.24 3.42
CA THR A 131 -5.44 -2.04 4.30
C THR A 131 -4.68 -3.22 4.90
N SER A 132 -3.83 -3.90 4.13
CA SER A 132 -3.07 -5.04 4.65
C SER A 132 -2.01 -4.60 5.67
N VAL A 133 -1.40 -3.42 5.49
CA VAL A 133 -0.47 -2.82 6.47
C VAL A 133 -1.18 -2.48 7.78
N PHE A 134 -2.36 -1.88 7.70
CA PHE A 134 -3.14 -1.53 8.90
C PHE A 134 -3.65 -2.77 9.62
N ALA A 135 -4.07 -3.79 8.89
CA ALA A 135 -4.43 -5.08 9.46
C ALA A 135 -3.23 -5.76 10.16
N MET A 136 -2.05 -5.70 9.53
CA MET A 136 -0.80 -6.27 10.04
C MET A 136 -0.34 -5.59 11.34
N LEU A 137 -0.30 -4.26 11.37
CA LEU A 137 0.25 -3.49 12.48
C LEU A 137 -0.79 -3.08 13.53
N GLY A 138 -2.07 -3.08 13.18
CA GLY A 138 -3.17 -2.62 14.04
C GLY A 138 -3.87 -3.74 14.82
N ASP A 139 -3.53 -5.00 14.58
CA ASP A 139 -4.14 -6.12 15.31
C ASP A 139 -3.13 -7.24 15.57
N ALA A 140 -2.82 -7.47 16.86
CA ALA A 140 -1.86 -8.50 17.27
C ALA A 140 -2.28 -9.92 16.87
N ARG A 141 -3.58 -10.17 16.64
CA ARG A 141 -4.09 -11.46 16.15
C ARG A 141 -3.65 -11.76 14.72
N THR A 142 -3.40 -10.73 13.90
CA THR A 142 -2.96 -10.88 12.50
C THR A 142 -1.58 -11.53 12.44
N MET A 143 -0.63 -10.96 13.17
CA MET A 143 0.76 -11.42 13.20
C MET A 143 0.95 -12.63 14.10
N GLY A 144 0.37 -12.62 15.29
CA GLY A 144 0.73 -13.56 16.35
C GLY A 144 2.20 -13.42 16.76
N ALA A 145 2.63 -14.22 17.74
CA ALA A 145 3.99 -14.15 18.29
C ALA A 145 5.05 -14.62 17.28
N GLU A 146 4.76 -15.68 16.54
CA GLU A 146 5.71 -16.30 15.61
C GLU A 146 6.08 -15.38 14.44
N LEU A 147 5.11 -14.85 13.67
CA LEU A 147 5.42 -13.94 12.56
C LEU A 147 6.03 -12.63 13.06
N SER A 148 5.59 -12.13 14.23
CA SER A 148 6.20 -10.94 14.82
C SER A 148 7.68 -11.18 15.13
N ALA A 149 8.03 -12.31 15.73
CA ALA A 149 9.42 -12.68 16.02
C ALA A 149 10.24 -12.88 14.75
N ALA A 150 9.65 -13.51 13.72
CA ALA A 150 10.31 -13.74 12.43
C ALA A 150 10.62 -12.42 11.70
N LEU A 151 9.70 -11.45 11.72
CA LEU A 151 9.86 -10.19 10.99
C LEU A 151 10.58 -9.08 11.78
N ALA A 152 10.58 -9.11 13.11
CA ALA A 152 11.19 -8.06 13.93
C ALA A 152 12.66 -7.73 13.58
N PRO A 153 13.54 -8.69 13.22
CA PRO A 153 14.91 -8.39 12.81
C PRO A 153 15.03 -7.74 11.42
N TYR A 154 13.98 -7.78 10.60
CA TYR A 154 14.03 -7.40 9.19
C TYR A 154 13.20 -6.16 8.89
N LEU A 155 11.92 -6.15 9.27
CA LEU A 155 11.00 -5.09 8.90
C LEU A 155 11.30 -3.83 9.72
N ARG A 156 11.68 -2.75 9.03
CA ARG A 156 12.05 -1.48 9.67
C ARG A 156 11.08 -0.36 9.39
N LYS A 157 10.53 -0.33 8.17
CA LYS A 157 9.64 0.73 7.74
C LYS A 157 8.48 0.17 6.95
N VAL A 158 7.35 0.84 7.08
CA VAL A 158 6.25 0.72 6.11
C VAL A 158 6.07 2.07 5.42
N LEU A 159 6.00 2.03 4.09
CA LEU A 159 5.80 3.19 3.24
C LEU A 159 4.33 3.17 2.81
N LEU A 160 3.52 4.03 3.42
CA LEU A 160 2.11 4.20 3.07
C LEU A 160 2.05 5.05 1.82
N PHE A 161 2.10 4.40 0.66
CA PHE A 161 2.22 5.07 -0.63
C PHE A 161 0.83 5.40 -1.20
N ASP A 162 0.59 6.69 -1.36
CA ASP A 162 -0.65 7.31 -1.87
C ASP A 162 -1.91 6.63 -1.31
N SER A 163 -1.89 6.40 0.00
CA SER A 163 -2.92 5.65 0.72
C SER A 163 -4.27 6.34 0.63
N SER A 164 -5.31 5.57 0.29
CA SER A 164 -6.65 6.12 0.02
C SER A 164 -7.49 6.25 1.28
N SER A 165 -8.33 7.29 1.37
CA SER A 165 -9.24 7.53 2.50
C SER A 165 -10.10 6.34 2.95
N PRO A 166 -10.58 5.45 2.04
CA PRO A 166 -11.31 4.24 2.44
C PRO A 166 -10.53 3.29 3.35
N THR A 167 -9.20 3.19 3.18
CA THR A 167 -8.36 2.31 4.03
C THR A 167 -8.31 2.75 5.49
N TYR A 168 -8.61 4.02 5.75
CA TYR A 168 -8.71 4.58 7.09
C TYR A 168 -10.14 4.54 7.64
N GLY A 169 -11.14 4.26 6.79
CA GLY A 169 -12.56 4.43 7.09
C GLY A 169 -12.94 5.88 7.44
N ILE A 170 -12.16 6.87 7.00
CA ILE A 170 -12.39 8.30 7.31
C ILE A 170 -12.57 9.05 6.00
N TYR A 171 -13.79 9.53 5.75
CA TYR A 171 -14.17 10.21 4.52
C TYR A 171 -14.36 11.72 4.73
N PRO A 172 -14.10 12.54 3.70
CA PRO A 172 -14.50 13.93 3.74
C PRO A 172 -16.01 14.05 3.60
N ASP A 173 -16.62 14.98 4.33
CA ASP A 173 -18.01 15.37 4.10
C ASP A 173 -18.09 16.20 2.80
N THR A 174 -18.24 15.50 1.66
CA THR A 174 -18.33 16.06 0.31
C THR A 174 -19.24 15.20 -0.55
N SER A 175 -19.76 15.77 -1.64
CA SER A 175 -20.54 15.03 -2.64
C SER A 175 -19.68 14.30 -3.69
N LEU A 176 -18.38 14.13 -3.44
CA LEU A 176 -17.48 13.48 -4.39
C LEU A 176 -17.67 11.97 -4.35
N THR A 177 -17.78 11.36 -5.54
CA THR A 177 -17.75 9.91 -5.73
C THR A 177 -16.46 9.47 -6.43
N PHE A 178 -16.27 8.18 -6.57
CA PHE A 178 -15.22 7.54 -7.36
C PHE A 178 -15.75 6.25 -7.99
N PRO A 179 -15.18 5.78 -9.12
CA PRO A 179 -15.83 4.76 -9.96
C PRO A 179 -16.29 3.47 -9.27
N ILE A 180 -15.57 3.00 -8.26
CA ILE A 180 -15.94 1.77 -7.52
C ILE A 180 -17.15 1.98 -6.60
N ALA A 181 -17.35 3.20 -6.11
CA ALA A 181 -18.47 3.56 -5.22
C ALA A 181 -19.61 4.28 -5.97
N ASP A 182 -19.52 4.38 -7.29
CA ASP A 182 -20.52 5.05 -8.12
C ASP A 182 -21.62 4.05 -8.54
N GLU A 183 -22.76 4.12 -7.86
CA GLU A 183 -23.92 3.24 -8.12
C GLU A 183 -24.58 3.51 -9.49
N ASP A 184 -24.37 4.70 -10.07
CA ASP A 184 -24.91 5.06 -11.38
C ASP A 184 -24.02 4.56 -12.53
N LEU A 185 -22.80 4.10 -12.22
CA LEU A 185 -21.86 3.58 -13.22
C LEU A 185 -22.14 2.09 -13.49
N PRO A 186 -22.37 1.68 -14.75
CA PRO A 186 -22.57 0.27 -15.08
C PRO A 186 -21.34 -0.57 -14.70
N ILE A 187 -21.58 -1.74 -14.10
CA ILE A 187 -20.51 -2.60 -13.55
C ILE A 187 -19.46 -2.99 -14.59
N GLU A 188 -19.88 -3.22 -15.83
CA GLU A 188 -19.01 -3.53 -16.98
C GLU A 188 -18.07 -2.38 -17.35
N SER A 189 -18.41 -1.14 -16.99
CA SER A 189 -17.62 0.07 -17.25
C SER A 189 -16.77 0.48 -16.04
N THR A 190 -17.03 -0.08 -14.86
CA THR A 190 -16.40 0.32 -13.60
C THR A 190 -14.88 0.17 -13.62
N ALA A 191 -14.35 -0.97 -14.09
CA ALA A 191 -12.91 -1.20 -14.12
C ALA A 191 -12.18 -0.20 -15.04
N ASP A 192 -12.74 0.04 -16.24
CA ASP A 192 -12.17 0.97 -17.21
C ASP A 192 -12.22 2.42 -16.70
N ALA A 193 -13.36 2.84 -16.16
CA ALA A 193 -13.51 4.16 -15.54
C ALA A 193 -12.54 4.34 -14.38
N PHE A 194 -12.35 3.31 -13.54
CA PHE A 194 -11.41 3.34 -12.43
C PHE A 194 -9.96 3.50 -12.92
N VAL A 195 -9.53 2.75 -13.93
CA VAL A 195 -8.19 2.88 -14.52
C VAL A 195 -7.95 4.29 -15.06
N THR A 196 -8.93 4.87 -15.76
CA THR A 196 -8.85 6.25 -16.25
C THR A 196 -8.75 7.25 -15.10
N TRP A 197 -9.63 7.14 -14.11
CA TRP A 197 -9.72 8.04 -12.97
C TRP A 197 -8.46 7.99 -12.09
N SER A 198 -8.05 6.78 -11.67
CA SER A 198 -6.88 6.57 -10.81
C SER A 198 -5.58 7.07 -11.45
N SER A 199 -5.44 6.92 -12.77
CA SER A 199 -4.23 7.33 -13.50
C SER A 199 -4.29 8.74 -14.07
N ALA A 200 -5.36 9.49 -13.83
CA ALA A 200 -5.47 10.88 -14.27
C ALA A 200 -4.57 11.81 -13.45
N PHE A 201 -4.28 12.98 -14.01
CA PHE A 201 -3.60 14.06 -13.30
C PHE A 201 -4.64 15.07 -12.82
N TYR A 202 -4.53 15.50 -11.57
CA TYR A 202 -5.43 16.47 -10.94
C TYR A 202 -4.69 17.77 -10.64
N VAL A 203 -5.42 18.82 -10.28
CA VAL A 203 -4.81 20.10 -9.91
C VAL A 203 -3.92 19.90 -8.68
N PRO A 204 -2.60 20.18 -8.76
CA PRO A 204 -1.67 19.91 -7.68
C PRO A 204 -2.05 20.63 -6.38
N TRP A 205 -1.93 19.95 -5.25
CA TRP A 205 -2.14 20.53 -3.93
C TRP A 205 -0.86 21.19 -3.39
N PRO A 206 -0.89 22.48 -3.00
CA PRO A 206 0.30 23.15 -2.48
C PRO A 206 0.88 22.48 -1.23
N SER A 207 0.01 22.09 -0.30
CA SER A 207 0.38 21.44 0.97
C SER A 207 -0.79 20.70 1.61
N VAL A 208 -0.50 19.80 2.56
CA VAL A 208 -1.54 19.07 3.31
C VAL A 208 -2.48 20.01 4.09
N ALA A 209 -2.00 21.17 4.52
CA ALA A 209 -2.79 22.18 5.22
C ALA A 209 -3.88 22.79 4.34
N SER A 210 -3.65 22.86 3.02
CA SER A 210 -4.62 23.40 2.05
C SER A 210 -5.79 22.45 1.75
N ILE A 211 -5.63 21.16 2.05
CA ILE A 211 -6.66 20.13 1.83
C ILE A 211 -7.83 20.38 2.78
N THR A 212 -8.97 20.76 2.21
CA THR A 212 -10.22 21.04 2.91
C THR A 212 -11.40 20.50 2.11
N THR A 213 -12.51 20.17 2.79
CA THR A 213 -13.75 19.72 2.14
C THR A 213 -14.26 20.74 1.11
N LYS A 214 -14.10 22.04 1.38
CA LYS A 214 -14.48 23.11 0.46
C LYS A 214 -13.61 23.18 -0.80
N ALA A 215 -12.31 22.91 -0.70
CA ALA A 215 -11.39 22.99 -1.84
C ALA A 215 -11.39 21.70 -2.69
N LEU A 216 -11.72 20.55 -2.08
CA LEU A 216 -11.69 19.24 -2.73
C LEU A 216 -12.39 19.20 -4.10
N PRO A 217 -13.64 19.67 -4.28
CA PRO A 217 -14.32 19.58 -5.58
C PRO A 217 -13.63 20.33 -6.72
N THR A 218 -12.91 21.40 -6.41
CA THR A 218 -12.16 22.16 -7.42
C THR A 218 -10.93 21.39 -7.87
N HIS A 219 -10.24 20.72 -6.95
CA HIS A 219 -9.03 19.95 -7.22
C HIS A 219 -9.31 18.53 -7.73
N ALA A 220 -10.49 17.97 -7.45
CA ALA A 220 -10.92 16.65 -7.92
C ALA A 220 -11.29 16.62 -9.41
N LYS A 221 -11.11 17.73 -10.14
CA LYS A 221 -11.29 17.78 -11.59
C LYS A 221 -10.00 17.36 -12.29
N PRO A 222 -10.04 16.35 -13.18
CA PRO A 222 -8.85 15.94 -13.91
C PRO A 222 -8.41 17.07 -14.85
N LEU A 223 -7.09 17.23 -14.98
CA LEU A 223 -6.46 18.06 -15.99
C LEU A 223 -6.68 17.44 -17.37
N LEU A 224 -6.60 18.26 -18.41
CA LEU A 224 -6.68 17.82 -19.81
C LEU A 224 -5.34 17.21 -20.27
N VAL A 225 -4.90 16.17 -19.57
CA VAL A 225 -3.70 15.39 -19.84
C VAL A 225 -4.10 13.92 -19.92
N THR A 226 -3.59 13.20 -20.91
CA THR A 226 -3.87 11.76 -21.05
C THR A 226 -3.41 11.02 -19.79
N PRO A 227 -4.29 10.24 -19.11
CA PRO A 227 -3.93 9.47 -17.92
C PRO A 227 -2.77 8.49 -18.16
N SER A 228 -1.99 8.19 -17.12
CA SER A 228 -0.76 7.39 -17.22
C SER A 228 -0.97 6.03 -17.88
N LEU A 229 -1.95 5.26 -17.41
CA LEU A 229 -2.24 3.93 -17.95
C LEU A 229 -2.79 4.02 -19.39
N ARG A 230 -3.42 5.14 -19.76
CA ARG A 230 -3.99 5.36 -21.10
C ARG A 230 -2.96 5.75 -22.16
N ARG A 231 -1.71 6.02 -21.75
CA ARG A 231 -0.60 6.26 -22.70
C ARG A 231 0.16 5.00 -23.07
N LEU A 232 -0.11 3.88 -22.38
CA LEU A 232 0.57 2.63 -22.62
C LEU A 232 -0.09 1.86 -23.78
N PRO A 233 0.66 1.00 -24.48
CA PRO A 233 0.06 -0.02 -25.34
C PRO A 233 -0.95 -0.87 -24.57
N MET A 234 -2.00 -1.34 -25.23
CA MET A 234 -3.05 -2.13 -24.58
C MET A 234 -2.49 -3.40 -23.93
N GLU A 235 -1.52 -4.06 -24.58
CA GLU A 235 -0.84 -5.25 -24.04
C GLU A 235 -0.15 -4.98 -22.68
N ASP A 236 0.39 -3.78 -22.49
CA ASP A 236 0.99 -3.38 -21.22
C ASP A 236 -0.09 -3.15 -20.16
N VAL A 237 -1.20 -2.50 -20.53
CA VAL A 237 -2.34 -2.29 -19.62
C VAL A 237 -2.92 -3.63 -19.17
N GLU A 238 -3.17 -4.55 -20.11
CA GLU A 238 -3.68 -5.89 -19.83
C GLU A 238 -2.73 -6.72 -18.97
N ARG A 239 -1.42 -6.49 -19.07
CA ARG A 239 -0.42 -7.14 -18.21
C ARG A 239 -0.43 -6.57 -16.79
N MET A 240 -0.58 -5.25 -16.67
CA MET A 240 -0.52 -4.52 -15.40
C MET A 240 -1.85 -4.49 -14.64
N THR A 241 -2.96 -4.93 -15.24
CA THR A 241 -4.28 -4.84 -14.65
C THR A 241 -5.05 -6.16 -14.69
N ASP A 242 -5.94 -6.35 -13.72
CA ASP A 242 -6.83 -7.50 -13.58
C ASP A 242 -8.26 -7.01 -13.28
N PHE A 243 -9.04 -6.75 -14.35
CA PHE A 243 -10.36 -6.12 -14.25
C PHE A 243 -11.40 -7.00 -13.53
N SER A 244 -11.22 -8.32 -13.52
CA SER A 244 -12.12 -9.24 -12.79
C SER A 244 -12.20 -8.93 -11.30
N VAL A 245 -11.13 -8.33 -10.74
CA VAL A 245 -11.05 -7.96 -9.33
C VAL A 245 -12.15 -6.95 -8.93
N THR A 246 -12.65 -6.13 -9.86
CA THR A 246 -13.73 -5.16 -9.60
C THR A 246 -14.99 -5.81 -9.01
N THR A 247 -15.26 -7.07 -9.33
CA THR A 247 -16.42 -7.82 -8.79
C THR A 247 -16.03 -8.85 -7.72
N ARG A 248 -14.74 -8.89 -7.34
CA ARG A 248 -14.17 -9.87 -6.42
C ARG A 248 -13.41 -9.16 -5.32
N SER A 249 -12.07 -9.11 -5.36
CA SER A 249 -11.30 -8.50 -4.27
C SER A 249 -11.57 -7.00 -4.02
N ALA A 250 -12.26 -6.29 -4.93
CA ALA A 250 -12.77 -4.94 -4.65
C ALA A 250 -13.82 -4.88 -3.53
N LEU A 251 -14.42 -6.01 -3.13
CA LEU A 251 -15.34 -6.12 -1.99
C LEU A 251 -14.69 -5.65 -0.67
N VAL A 252 -13.36 -5.61 -0.59
CA VAL A 252 -12.70 -5.00 0.57
C VAL A 252 -13.07 -3.52 0.77
N MET A 253 -13.48 -2.83 -0.30
CA MET A 253 -13.93 -1.44 -0.26
C MET A 253 -15.32 -1.26 0.37
N THR A 254 -16.07 -2.35 0.54
CA THR A 254 -17.41 -2.34 1.17
C THR A 254 -17.37 -2.78 2.64
N VAL A 255 -16.20 -3.17 3.15
CA VAL A 255 -16.01 -3.46 4.57
C VAL A 255 -16.42 -2.25 5.41
N ALA A 256 -17.08 -2.54 6.53
CA ALA A 256 -17.57 -1.56 7.48
C ALA A 256 -16.47 -0.56 7.88
N VAL A 257 -16.84 0.72 7.86
CA VAL A 257 -15.89 1.82 8.11
C VAL A 257 -15.25 1.70 9.50
N GLU A 258 -15.97 1.15 10.48
CA GLU A 258 -15.50 0.90 11.84
C GLU A 258 -14.35 -0.12 11.88
N VAL A 259 -14.37 -1.12 11.01
CA VAL A 259 -13.30 -2.13 10.89
C VAL A 259 -12.04 -1.46 10.35
N MET A 260 -12.17 -0.67 9.28
CA MET A 260 -11.06 0.08 8.69
C MET A 260 -10.48 1.10 9.67
N GLN A 261 -11.34 1.88 10.33
CA GLN A 261 -10.96 2.85 11.36
C GLN A 261 -10.23 2.18 12.53
N ARG A 262 -10.72 1.03 13.01
CA ARG A 262 -10.09 0.29 14.12
C ARG A 262 -8.68 -0.14 13.75
N HIS A 263 -8.50 -0.81 12.61
CA HIS A 263 -7.19 -1.28 12.16
C HIS A 263 -6.22 -0.10 11.93
N ALA A 264 -6.67 0.95 11.23
CA ALA A 264 -5.85 2.13 10.99
C ALA A 264 -5.48 2.83 12.30
N ARG A 265 -6.44 3.15 13.17
CA ARG A 265 -6.15 3.85 14.45
C ARG A 265 -5.21 3.05 15.33
N CYS A 266 -5.41 1.74 15.47
CA CYS A 266 -4.50 0.90 16.25
C CYS A 266 -3.08 0.89 15.66
N ALA A 267 -2.94 0.80 14.34
CA ALA A 267 -1.62 0.79 13.69
C ALA A 267 -0.80 2.05 13.96
N PHE A 268 -1.47 3.22 14.09
CA PHE A 268 -0.83 4.51 14.36
C PHE A 268 -0.68 4.80 15.86
N MET A 269 -1.68 4.46 16.68
CA MET A 269 -1.75 4.92 18.07
C MET A 269 -1.24 3.90 19.09
N ASP A 270 -1.06 2.64 18.71
CA ASP A 270 -0.60 1.56 19.59
C ASP A 270 0.55 0.76 18.98
N ALA A 271 1.70 1.40 18.80
CA ALA A 271 2.91 0.75 18.31
C ALA A 271 3.38 -0.41 19.19
N ASN A 272 3.03 -0.41 20.49
CA ASN A 272 3.46 -1.45 21.42
C ASN A 272 2.80 -2.81 21.13
N ALA A 273 1.64 -2.82 20.46
CA ALA A 273 0.89 -4.04 20.19
C ALA A 273 1.59 -4.95 19.17
N VAL A 274 2.18 -4.38 18.12
CA VAL A 274 2.80 -5.14 17.02
C VAL A 274 4.01 -4.41 16.46
N LEU A 275 5.15 -5.09 16.41
CA LEU A 275 6.40 -4.60 15.82
C LEU A 275 6.72 -3.14 16.22
N PRO A 276 7.03 -2.92 17.52
CA PRO A 276 7.17 -1.58 18.09
C PRO A 276 8.19 -0.70 17.37
N ASP A 277 9.24 -1.27 16.79
CA ASP A 277 10.32 -0.49 16.20
C ASP A 277 10.13 -0.22 14.69
N VAL A 278 8.99 -0.62 14.14
CA VAL A 278 8.63 -0.30 12.75
C VAL A 278 8.09 1.13 12.66
N GLU A 279 8.73 1.93 11.82
CA GLU A 279 8.32 3.31 11.53
C GLU A 279 7.40 3.38 10.30
N MET A 280 6.61 4.44 10.18
CA MET A 280 5.79 4.73 9.01
C MET A 280 6.33 5.92 8.23
N VAL A 281 6.25 5.86 6.91
CA VAL A 281 6.40 7.04 6.04
C VAL A 281 5.18 7.10 5.13
N ALA A 282 4.34 8.10 5.30
CA ALA A 282 3.22 8.34 4.41
C ALA A 282 3.69 9.20 3.24
N MET A 283 3.74 8.62 2.05
CA MET A 283 4.12 9.31 0.82
C MET A 283 2.84 9.59 0.04
N TRP A 284 2.57 10.83 -0.32
CA TRP A 284 1.35 11.19 -1.05
C TRP A 284 1.67 12.03 -2.28
N CYS A 285 0.91 11.80 -3.34
CA CYS A 285 1.10 12.43 -4.63
C CYS A 285 0.16 13.64 -4.75
N ASP A 286 0.73 14.82 -4.99
CA ASP A 286 -0.04 16.07 -4.89
C ASP A 286 -1.02 16.30 -6.05
N SER A 287 -0.89 15.54 -7.13
CA SER A 287 -1.72 15.60 -8.34
C SER A 287 -2.50 14.30 -8.55
N ALA A 288 -2.68 13.51 -7.50
CA ALA A 288 -3.41 12.24 -7.51
C ALA A 288 -4.91 12.41 -7.24
N VAL A 289 -5.63 11.28 -7.30
CA VAL A 289 -7.06 11.21 -7.00
C VAL A 289 -7.40 11.73 -5.61
N TRP A 290 -8.59 12.32 -5.49
CA TRP A 290 -9.02 13.00 -4.27
C TRP A 290 -9.00 12.10 -3.03
N VAL A 291 -9.28 10.80 -3.16
CA VAL A 291 -9.26 9.84 -2.04
C VAL A 291 -7.86 9.66 -1.45
N ALA A 292 -6.82 9.66 -2.29
CA ALA A 292 -5.44 9.50 -1.84
C ALA A 292 -4.92 10.79 -1.18
N VAL A 293 -5.24 11.93 -1.79
CA VAL A 293 -4.97 13.24 -1.20
C VAL A 293 -5.67 13.40 0.16
N TRP A 294 -6.93 12.97 0.28
CA TRP A 294 -7.60 13.00 1.58
C TRP A 294 -6.97 12.03 2.58
N GLY A 295 -6.44 10.89 2.14
CA GLY A 295 -5.63 10.01 2.99
C GLY A 295 -4.44 10.73 3.63
N ALA A 296 -3.75 11.60 2.88
CA ALA A 296 -2.69 12.45 3.45
C ALA A 296 -3.21 13.41 4.55
N LYS A 297 -4.42 13.94 4.37
CA LYS A 297 -5.08 14.79 5.38
C LYS A 297 -5.44 13.99 6.65
N VAL A 298 -5.88 12.75 6.50
CA VAL A 298 -6.15 11.84 7.62
C VAL A 298 -4.87 11.55 8.39
N VAL A 299 -3.77 11.23 7.70
CA VAL A 299 -2.46 11.02 8.31
C VAL A 299 -1.98 12.26 9.07
N ASP A 300 -2.09 13.45 8.49
CA ASP A 300 -1.76 14.72 9.17
C ASP A 300 -2.60 14.91 10.45
N GLY A 301 -3.87 14.48 10.45
CA GLY A 301 -4.72 14.40 11.64
C GLY A 301 -4.14 13.45 12.69
N PHE A 302 -3.82 12.22 12.31
CA PHE A 302 -3.20 11.25 13.22
C PHE A 302 -1.87 11.76 13.76
N MET A 303 -1.05 12.46 12.97
CA MET A 303 0.22 13.05 13.42
C MET A 303 0.04 14.10 14.54
N LYS A 304 -1.12 14.76 14.62
CA LYS A 304 -1.43 15.76 15.65
C LYS A 304 -2.12 15.18 16.89
N GLU A 305 -2.72 14.00 16.75
CA GLU A 305 -3.39 13.30 17.85
C GLU A 305 -2.41 12.76 18.90
N GLN A 306 -2.84 12.71 20.17
CA GLN A 306 -2.08 12.08 21.25
C GLN A 306 -2.49 10.61 21.41
N SER A 307 -1.55 9.73 21.72
CA SER A 307 -1.89 8.35 22.10
C SER A 307 -2.50 8.29 23.50
N GLU A 308 -3.36 7.30 23.72
CA GLU A 308 -3.94 7.03 25.04
C GLU A 308 -2.85 6.66 26.06
N LEU A 309 -3.16 6.81 27.35
CA LEU A 309 -2.24 6.45 28.44
C LEU A 309 -1.83 4.98 28.33
N GLY A 310 -0.51 4.72 28.38
CA GLY A 310 0.06 3.38 28.26
C GLY A 310 0.29 2.89 26.83
N LYS A 311 -0.26 3.58 25.83
CA LYS A 311 0.02 3.31 24.41
C LYS A 311 1.09 4.25 23.89
N ARG A 312 1.89 3.74 22.94
CA ARG A 312 2.92 4.51 22.25
C ARG A 312 2.47 4.76 20.82
N LYS A 313 2.37 6.03 20.44
CA LYS A 313 2.17 6.43 19.05
C LYS A 313 3.35 5.98 18.17
N ARG A 314 3.06 5.46 16.99
CA ARG A 314 4.06 5.06 16.01
C ARG A 314 4.74 6.28 15.40
N SER A 315 6.06 6.18 15.21
CA SER A 315 6.84 7.20 14.49
C SER A 315 6.33 7.28 13.05
N ILE A 316 6.02 8.50 12.59
CA ILE A 316 5.52 8.73 11.25
C ILE A 316 6.05 10.03 10.65
N GLU A 317 6.44 9.95 9.38
CA GLU A 317 6.77 11.10 8.53
C GLU A 317 5.74 11.22 7.40
N LEU A 318 5.38 12.45 7.02
CA LEU A 318 4.51 12.74 5.87
C LEU A 318 5.32 13.43 4.76
N VAL A 319 5.36 12.81 3.59
CA VAL A 319 6.19 13.21 2.45
C VAL A 319 5.30 13.48 1.25
N LYS A 320 5.36 14.70 0.71
CA LYS A 320 4.70 15.06 -0.55
C LYS A 320 5.59 14.72 -1.73
N ILE A 321 5.03 14.04 -2.74
CA ILE A 321 5.66 13.83 -4.05
C ILE A 321 5.08 14.85 -5.02
N GLU A 322 5.91 15.79 -5.43
CA GLU A 322 5.48 16.93 -6.24
C GLU A 322 5.25 16.57 -7.70
N ASN A 323 4.15 17.11 -8.24
CA ASN A 323 3.70 17.00 -9.63
C ASN A 323 3.52 15.54 -10.07
N SER A 324 3.06 14.69 -9.17
CA SER A 324 2.84 13.27 -9.44
C SER A 324 1.38 12.91 -9.23
N ASN A 325 0.84 12.08 -10.12
CA ASN A 325 -0.43 11.39 -9.90
C ASN A 325 -0.20 10.11 -9.07
N HIS A 326 -1.19 9.21 -9.03
CA HIS A 326 -1.11 7.94 -8.31
C HIS A 326 -0.01 6.98 -8.82
N PHE A 327 0.54 7.20 -10.03
CA PHE A 327 1.40 6.24 -10.74
C PHE A 327 2.82 6.76 -11.04
N PRO A 328 3.58 7.35 -10.10
CA PRO A 328 4.92 7.84 -10.42
C PRO A 328 5.90 6.71 -10.77
N HIS A 329 5.59 5.46 -10.43
CA HIS A 329 6.34 4.29 -10.88
C HIS A 329 6.26 4.06 -12.40
N LEU A 330 5.21 4.57 -13.07
CA LEU A 330 5.08 4.56 -14.53
C LEU A 330 5.67 5.81 -15.19
N GLU A 331 5.52 6.96 -14.51
CA GLU A 331 5.91 8.29 -15.01
C GLU A 331 7.41 8.59 -14.84
N GLU A 332 7.89 8.44 -13.61
CA GLU A 332 9.23 8.84 -13.19
C GLU A 332 9.84 7.72 -12.32
N PRO A 333 10.03 6.49 -12.86
CA PRO A 333 10.44 5.32 -12.08
C PRO A 333 11.74 5.54 -11.30
N GLU A 334 12.72 6.21 -11.89
CA GLU A 334 14.00 6.50 -11.22
C GLU A 334 13.85 7.50 -10.07
N LYS A 335 12.98 8.52 -10.22
CA LYS A 335 12.65 9.46 -9.13
C LYS A 335 11.98 8.74 -7.97
N LEU A 336 11.03 7.83 -8.26
CA LEU A 336 10.38 7.03 -7.22
C LEU A 336 11.42 6.15 -6.50
N VAL A 337 12.25 5.41 -7.24
CA VAL A 337 13.28 4.53 -6.63
C VAL A 337 14.27 5.33 -5.78
N HIS A 338 14.65 6.53 -6.22
CA HIS A 338 15.47 7.43 -5.41
C HIS A 338 14.78 7.81 -4.09
N LEU A 339 13.49 8.16 -4.14
CA LEU A 339 12.70 8.48 -2.94
C LEU A 339 12.56 7.25 -2.03
N LEU A 340 12.29 6.07 -2.58
CA LEU A 340 12.24 4.83 -1.81
C LEU A 340 13.56 4.59 -1.10
N ALA A 341 14.70 4.74 -1.78
CA ALA A 341 16.01 4.58 -1.17
C ALA A 341 16.28 5.60 -0.05
N LYS A 342 15.83 6.85 -0.24
CA LYS A 342 15.97 7.91 0.77
C LYS A 342 15.15 7.59 2.02
N TYR A 343 13.89 7.18 1.85
CA TYR A 343 12.94 7.04 2.95
C TYR A 343 12.88 5.64 3.56
N SER A 344 13.37 4.59 2.89
CA SER A 344 13.45 3.23 3.43
C SER A 344 14.64 3.04 4.39
N ARG A 345 15.68 3.86 4.25
CA ARG A 345 16.86 3.80 5.11
C ARG A 345 16.57 4.41 6.48
N PRO A 346 17.18 3.89 7.55
CA PRO A 346 17.04 4.48 8.88
C PRO A 346 17.58 5.92 8.89
N ASN A 347 16.93 6.79 9.65
CA ASN A 347 17.39 8.16 9.83
C ASN A 347 18.75 8.13 10.53
N THR A 348 19.82 8.49 9.81
CA THR A 348 21.19 8.58 10.34
C THR A 348 21.40 9.78 11.26
N SER A 349 20.33 10.36 11.81
CA SER A 349 20.44 11.31 12.92
C SER A 349 20.81 10.55 14.19
N TYR A 350 22.07 10.13 14.28
CA TYR A 350 22.66 9.75 15.54
C TYR A 350 22.51 10.92 16.50
N LYS A 351 21.95 10.62 17.67
CA LYS A 351 22.16 11.38 18.89
C LYS A 351 23.67 11.62 19.03
N THR A 352 24.12 12.85 18.80
CA THR A 352 25.35 13.36 19.42
C THR A 352 25.09 13.68 20.87
#